data_AF-A0A7C6EAD7-F1
#
_entry.id   AF-A0A7C6EAD7-F1
#
_cell.length_a   1.000
_cell.length_b   1.000
_cell.length_c   1.000
_cell.angle_alpha   90.00
_cell.angle_beta   90.00
_cell.angle_gamma   90.00
#
_symmetry.space_group_name_H-M   'P 1'
#
loop_
_entity.id
_entity.type
_entity.pdbx_description
1 polymer ?
#
loop_
_entity_poly.entity_id
_entity_poly.type
_entity_poly.pdbx_seq_one_letter_code
_entity_poly.pdbx_strand_id
1 'polypeptide(L)'
;MLNDLELEEKERDYFNYILIFLKANLNPIIDGLNSRIKILKDWYDKFIKTARHGYKASDLDVGAERIFHHFFASILRLPNSSPLGSDLMFEAPDAFIHIEIKTALIDNPCDYKGKINIAINQTSYGVNRIFCPNLPQYYHTSLKTEIPCLTYIIQIIHEHAKPNIKALKLVCIPNGQLFPHYGKSIFKSG
;
A
#
# COMPACT_ATOMS: atom_id res chain seq x y z
N MET A 1 7.70 -24.13 4.83
CA MET A 1 7.92 -22.82 4.21
C MET A 1 7.67 -23.01 2.73
N LEU A 2 7.13 -22.03 2.01
CA LEU A 2 7.00 -22.14 0.57
C LEU A 2 8.38 -22.07 -0.07
N ASN A 3 8.62 -22.81 -1.16
CA ASN A 3 9.80 -22.55 -1.96
C ASN A 3 9.68 -21.20 -2.69
N ASP A 4 10.78 -20.67 -3.22
CA ASP A 4 10.81 -19.32 -3.79
C ASP A 4 9.82 -19.13 -4.95
N LEU A 5 9.67 -20.15 -5.80
CA LEU A 5 8.72 -20.09 -6.92
C LEU A 5 7.27 -20.13 -6.41
N GLU A 6 6.95 -21.03 -5.47
CA GLU A 6 5.62 -21.08 -4.86
C GLU A 6 5.25 -19.78 -4.14
N LEU A 7 6.22 -19.12 -3.51
CA LEU A 7 6.02 -17.84 -2.84
C LEU A 7 5.75 -16.72 -3.85
N GLU A 8 6.54 -16.65 -4.93
CA GLU A 8 6.33 -15.68 -6.00
C GLU A 8 5.00 -15.90 -6.74
N GLU A 9 4.60 -17.16 -6.96
CA GLU A 9 3.29 -17.49 -7.50
C GLU A 9 2.17 -17.04 -6.57
N LYS A 10 2.33 -17.21 -5.25
CA LYS A 10 1.37 -16.72 -4.25
C LYS A 10 1.24 -15.19 -4.30
N GLU A 11 2.35 -14.47 -4.40
CA GLU A 11 2.38 -13.01 -4.57
C GLU A 11 1.64 -12.59 -5.84
N ARG A 12 1.88 -13.28 -6.95
CA ARG A 12 1.21 -13.04 -8.23
C ARG A 12 -0.30 -13.30 -8.13
N ASP A 13 -0.72 -14.37 -7.48
CA ASP A 13 -2.13 -14.76 -7.39
C ASP A 13 -2.94 -13.72 -6.61
N TYR A 14 -2.42 -13.28 -5.45
CA TYR A 14 -3.04 -12.22 -4.66
C TYR A 14 -2.95 -10.85 -5.35
N PHE A 15 -1.85 -10.54 -6.04
CA PHE A 15 -1.76 -9.34 -6.89
C PHE A 15 -2.87 -9.33 -7.93
N ASN A 16 -3.08 -10.43 -8.65
CA ASN A 16 -4.12 -10.57 -9.66
C ASN A 16 -5.52 -10.46 -9.05
N TYR A 17 -5.75 -11.06 -7.88
CA TYR A 17 -7.01 -10.95 -7.17
C TYR A 17 -7.34 -9.49 -6.81
N ILE A 18 -6.37 -8.78 -6.22
CA ILE A 18 -6.49 -7.35 -5.90
C ILE A 18 -6.71 -6.53 -7.19
N LEU A 19 -5.94 -6.80 -8.24
CA LEU A 19 -6.04 -6.09 -9.52
C LEU A 19 -7.42 -6.23 -10.17
N ILE A 20 -7.96 -7.46 -10.20
CA ILE A 20 -9.30 -7.74 -10.75
C ILE A 20 -10.35 -6.98 -9.95
N PHE A 21 -10.26 -7.01 -8.62
CA PHE A 21 -11.19 -6.29 -7.76
C PHE A 21 -11.12 -4.76 -7.96
N LEU A 22 -9.92 -4.19 -8.02
CA LEU A 22 -9.72 -2.76 -8.28
C LEU A 22 -10.28 -2.36 -9.65
N LYS A 23 -10.09 -3.18 -10.69
CA LYS A 23 -10.64 -2.93 -12.02
C LYS A 23 -12.18 -2.97 -12.02
N ALA A 24 -12.76 -3.98 -11.36
CA ALA A 24 -14.20 -4.13 -11.27
C ALA A 24 -14.87 -2.97 -10.50
N ASN A 25 -14.18 -2.39 -9.53
CA ASN A 25 -14.70 -1.33 -8.65
C ASN A 25 -14.07 0.05 -8.93
N LEU A 26 -13.45 0.25 -10.10
CA LEU A 26 -12.68 1.46 -10.37
C LEU A 26 -13.52 2.73 -10.20
N ASN A 27 -14.71 2.79 -10.81
CA ASN A 27 -15.56 3.98 -10.72
C ASN A 27 -16.01 4.27 -9.27
N PRO A 28 -16.58 3.31 -8.51
CA PRO A 28 -16.86 3.50 -7.08
C PRO A 28 -15.66 3.97 -6.25
N ILE A 29 -14.47 3.44 -6.51
CA ILE A 29 -13.24 3.84 -5.82
C ILE A 29 -12.91 5.31 -6.15
N ILE A 30 -12.92 5.69 -7.43
CA ILE A 30 -12.66 7.07 -7.84
C ILE A 30 -13.70 8.03 -7.24
N ASP A 31 -14.97 7.66 -7.23
CA ASP A 31 -16.06 8.44 -6.61
C ASP A 31 -15.85 8.59 -5.10
N GLY A 32 -15.41 7.53 -4.44
CA GLY A 32 -15.05 7.53 -3.02
C GLY A 32 -13.89 8.49 -2.72
N LEU A 33 -12.80 8.42 -3.50
CA LEU A 33 -11.65 9.32 -3.36
C LEU A 33 -12.04 10.79 -3.62
N ASN A 34 -12.96 11.03 -4.55
CA ASN A 34 -13.46 12.35 -4.90
C ASN A 34 -14.57 12.88 -3.98
N SER A 35 -15.08 12.06 -3.06
CA SER A 35 -16.08 12.50 -2.08
C SER A 35 -15.62 13.71 -1.27
N ARG A 36 -14.30 13.82 -0.99
CA ARG A 36 -13.70 14.98 -0.31
C ARG A 36 -13.94 16.30 -1.04
N ILE A 37 -14.00 16.27 -2.38
CA ILE A 37 -14.19 17.48 -3.20
C ILE A 37 -15.62 18.03 -3.05
N LYS A 38 -16.60 17.17 -2.79
CA LYS A 38 -18.00 17.57 -2.58
C LYS A 38 -18.16 18.48 -1.37
N ILE A 39 -17.29 18.32 -0.37
CA ILE A 39 -17.27 19.10 0.88
C ILE A 39 -16.03 20.01 0.98
N LEU A 40 -15.38 20.33 -0.15
CA LEU A 40 -14.12 21.08 -0.20
C LEU A 40 -14.16 22.38 0.63
N LYS A 41 -15.27 23.11 0.54
CA LYS A 41 -15.47 24.39 1.23
C LYS A 41 -15.39 24.28 2.76
N ASP A 42 -15.68 23.11 3.32
CA ASP A 42 -15.79 22.92 4.77
C ASP A 42 -14.46 22.60 5.45
N TRP A 43 -13.51 22.04 4.70
CA TRP A 43 -12.23 21.56 5.22
C TRP A 43 -10.99 22.24 4.64
N TYR A 44 -11.02 22.76 3.41
CA TYR A 44 -9.82 23.23 2.71
C TYR A 44 -9.04 24.29 3.50
N ASP A 45 -9.70 25.35 3.93
CA ASP A 45 -9.03 26.44 4.68
C ASP A 45 -8.47 25.98 6.02
N LYS A 46 -9.09 24.97 6.65
CA LYS A 46 -8.61 24.38 7.90
C LYS A 46 -7.37 23.53 7.64
N PHE A 47 -7.39 22.74 6.56
CA PHE A 47 -6.30 21.86 6.17
C PHE A 47 -5.05 22.64 5.75
N ILE A 48 -5.18 23.69 4.95
CA ILE A 48 -4.04 24.50 4.52
C ILE A 48 -3.37 25.20 5.71
N LYS A 49 -4.14 25.59 6.74
CA LYS A 49 -3.58 26.20 7.97
C LYS A 49 -2.76 25.23 8.82
N THR A 50 -3.01 23.92 8.73
CA THR A 50 -2.25 22.91 9.46
C THR A 50 -1.03 22.41 8.68
N ALA A 51 -0.95 22.73 7.38
CA ALA A 51 0.20 22.38 6.55
C ALA A 51 1.44 23.17 6.99
N ARG A 52 2.60 22.49 7.01
CA ARG A 52 3.89 23.13 7.29
C ARG A 52 4.18 24.17 6.20
N HIS A 53 4.75 25.31 6.58
CA HIS A 53 5.10 26.37 5.63
C HIS A 53 6.00 25.84 4.51
N GLY A 54 5.62 26.06 3.25
CA GLY A 54 6.35 25.57 2.08
C GLY A 54 6.17 24.08 1.74
N TYR A 55 5.37 23.33 2.51
CA TYR A 55 5.06 21.93 2.23
C TYR A 55 3.60 21.76 1.82
N LYS A 56 3.39 21.19 0.63
CA LYS A 56 2.06 20.88 0.13
C LYS A 56 1.67 19.47 0.57
N ALA A 57 1.01 19.38 1.72
CA ALA A 57 0.51 18.11 2.22
C ALA A 57 -0.50 17.50 1.25
N SER A 58 -0.46 16.17 1.11
CA SER A 58 -1.49 15.45 0.36
C SER A 58 -2.84 15.56 1.06
N ASP A 59 -3.83 16.13 0.37
CA ASP A 59 -5.21 16.25 0.86
C ASP A 59 -6.00 14.94 0.77
N LEU A 60 -5.39 13.88 0.25
CA LEU A 60 -6.05 12.62 -0.03
C LEU A 60 -5.62 11.49 0.91
N ASP A 61 -4.47 11.59 1.58
CA ASP A 61 -3.80 10.49 2.29
C ASP A 61 -4.74 9.72 3.24
N VAL A 62 -5.19 10.38 4.32
CA VAL A 62 -6.10 9.82 5.32
C VAL A 62 -7.46 9.42 4.71
N GLY A 63 -7.90 10.14 3.67
CA GLY A 63 -9.15 9.84 2.98
C GLY A 63 -9.06 8.54 2.18
N ALA A 64 -7.93 8.31 1.50
CA ALA A 64 -7.69 7.15 0.68
C ALA A 64 -7.64 5.87 1.51
N GLU A 65 -6.94 5.88 2.65
CA GLU A 65 -6.91 4.76 3.59
C GLU A 65 -8.33 4.29 3.96
N ARG A 66 -9.22 5.23 4.32
CA ARG A 66 -10.63 4.91 4.65
C ARG A 66 -11.38 4.29 3.49
N ILE A 67 -11.21 4.83 2.28
CA ILE A 67 -11.86 4.32 1.08
C ILE A 67 -11.38 2.90 0.80
N PHE A 68 -10.07 2.67 0.74
CA PHE A 68 -9.53 1.34 0.46
C PHE A 68 -9.86 0.34 1.56
N HIS A 69 -9.85 0.73 2.83
CA HIS A 69 -10.25 -0.14 3.92
C HIS A 69 -11.70 -0.60 3.75
N HIS A 70 -12.62 0.31 3.42
CA HIS A 70 -14.02 -0.03 3.13
C HIS A 70 -14.15 -1.05 1.98
N PHE A 71 -13.42 -0.82 0.87
CA PHE A 71 -13.49 -1.71 -0.29
C PHE A 71 -12.87 -3.09 -0.01
N PHE A 72 -11.66 -3.15 0.55
CA PHE A 72 -10.96 -4.42 0.78
C PHE A 72 -11.57 -5.27 1.89
N ALA A 73 -12.24 -4.66 2.88
CA ALA A 73 -13.01 -5.40 3.87
C ALA A 73 -14.05 -6.33 3.25
N SER A 74 -14.59 -6.00 2.06
CA SER A 74 -15.58 -6.85 1.36
C SER A 74 -14.98 -8.15 0.79
N ILE A 75 -13.70 -8.14 0.42
CA ILE A 75 -13.05 -9.27 -0.28
C ILE A 75 -12.02 -10.03 0.55
N LEU A 76 -11.34 -9.38 1.50
CA LEU A 76 -10.33 -9.99 2.37
C LEU A 76 -10.89 -10.34 3.76
N ARG A 77 -11.99 -9.69 4.16
CA ARG A 77 -12.90 -10.01 5.29
C ARG A 77 -12.33 -10.00 6.72
N LEU A 78 -11.09 -10.41 6.94
CA LEU A 78 -10.50 -10.54 8.27
C LEU A 78 -9.40 -9.49 8.46
N PRO A 79 -9.72 -8.26 8.89
CA PRO A 79 -8.70 -7.28 9.22
C PRO A 79 -7.89 -7.73 10.44
N ASN A 80 -6.61 -7.39 10.47
CA ASN A 80 -5.72 -7.65 11.60
C ASN A 80 -5.32 -6.32 12.27
N SER A 81 -5.34 -6.29 13.59
CA SER A 81 -5.07 -5.09 14.40
C SER A 81 -3.61 -4.96 14.85
N SER A 82 -2.66 -5.60 14.16
CA SER A 82 -1.24 -5.53 14.49
C SER A 82 -0.78 -4.08 14.54
N PRO A 83 -0.05 -3.67 15.59
CA PRO A 83 0.51 -2.32 15.69
C PRO A 83 1.69 -2.10 14.73
N LEU A 84 2.20 -3.17 14.12
CA LEU A 84 3.26 -3.14 13.11
C LEU A 84 2.69 -3.65 11.79
N GLY A 85 2.65 -2.80 10.78
CA GLY A 85 2.08 -3.13 9.49
C GLY A 85 1.88 -1.94 8.57
N SER A 86 1.19 -2.22 7.48
CA SER A 86 0.72 -1.23 6.52
C SER A 86 -0.62 -0.64 6.96
N ASP A 87 -1.09 0.37 6.24
CA ASP A 87 -2.40 1.00 6.51
C ASP A 87 -3.54 -0.02 6.57
N LEU A 88 -3.48 -1.06 5.73
CA LEU A 88 -4.39 -2.18 5.76
C LEU A 88 -3.62 -3.49 5.97
N MET A 89 -4.10 -4.32 6.88
CA MET A 89 -3.60 -5.66 7.11
C MET A 89 -4.77 -6.63 7.19
N PHE A 90 -4.70 -7.74 6.45
CA PHE A 90 -5.73 -8.76 6.43
C PHE A 90 -5.15 -10.17 6.59
N GLU A 91 -5.94 -11.05 7.19
CA GLU A 91 -5.65 -12.47 7.30
C GLU A 91 -6.43 -13.25 6.25
N ALA A 92 -5.69 -13.89 5.34
CA ALA A 92 -6.25 -14.92 4.47
C ALA A 92 -5.89 -16.31 5.03
N PRO A 93 -6.59 -17.38 4.61
CA PRO A 93 -6.31 -18.73 5.11
C PRO A 93 -4.86 -19.20 4.92
N ASP A 94 -4.14 -18.61 3.96
CA ASP A 94 -2.80 -19.01 3.53
C ASP A 94 -1.81 -17.84 3.36
N ALA A 95 -2.15 -16.63 3.81
CA ALA A 95 -1.28 -15.47 3.75
C ALA A 95 -1.69 -14.37 4.75
N PHE A 96 -0.72 -13.60 5.23
CA PHE A 96 -0.96 -12.27 5.80
C PHE A 96 -0.73 -11.23 4.72
N ILE A 97 -1.73 -10.39 4.46
CA ILE A 97 -1.73 -9.46 3.34
C ILE A 97 -1.63 -8.05 3.89
N HIS A 98 -0.51 -7.39 3.59
CA HIS A 98 -0.27 -5.98 3.86
C HIS A 98 -0.55 -5.17 2.60
N ILE A 99 -1.40 -4.14 2.70
CA ILE A 99 -1.66 -3.20 1.62
C ILE A 99 -1.38 -1.79 2.15
N GLU A 100 -0.34 -1.17 1.59
CA GLU A 100 0.05 0.19 1.89
C GLU A 100 -0.60 1.16 0.91
N ILE A 101 -1.20 2.24 1.40
CA ILE A 101 -1.78 3.29 0.57
C ILE A 101 -0.79 4.45 0.52
N LYS A 102 -0.39 4.83 -0.71
CA LYS A 102 0.48 5.99 -0.91
C LYS A 102 -0.22 7.01 -1.79
N THR A 103 -0.16 8.27 -1.42
CA THR A 103 -0.59 9.36 -2.29
C THR A 103 0.61 10.13 -2.84
N ALA A 104 0.50 10.58 -4.08
CA ALA A 104 1.52 11.39 -4.74
C ALA A 104 0.85 12.54 -5.50
N LEU A 105 1.33 13.75 -5.28
CA LEU A 105 0.85 14.92 -6.01
C LEU A 105 1.54 15.03 -7.37
N ILE A 106 0.80 15.36 -8.42
CA ILE A 106 1.37 15.47 -9.78
C ILE A 106 2.48 16.53 -9.89
N ASP A 107 2.44 17.58 -9.06
CA ASP A 107 3.46 18.63 -8.99
C ASP A 107 4.72 18.22 -8.22
N ASN A 108 4.71 17.04 -7.57
CA ASN A 108 5.90 16.41 -7.00
C ASN A 108 6.28 15.11 -7.75
N PRO A 109 6.92 15.22 -8.93
CA PRO A 109 7.26 14.06 -9.76
C PRO A 109 8.22 13.06 -9.10
N CYS A 110 8.99 13.50 -8.10
CA CYS A 110 9.86 12.61 -7.33
C CYS A 110 9.07 11.47 -6.66
N ASP A 111 7.81 11.71 -6.32
CA ASP A 111 6.97 10.77 -5.56
C ASP A 111 6.39 9.65 -6.43
N TYR A 112 6.39 9.79 -7.76
CA TYR A 112 5.72 8.83 -8.65
C TYR A 112 6.50 8.42 -9.91
N LYS A 113 7.69 8.99 -10.16
CA LYS A 113 8.57 8.60 -11.28
C LYS A 113 9.48 7.42 -10.91
N GLY A 114 8.88 6.25 -10.79
CA GLY A 114 9.61 4.97 -10.72
C GLY A 114 10.21 4.63 -9.36
N LYS A 115 9.86 5.36 -8.30
CA LYS A 115 10.18 5.02 -6.91
C LYS A 115 8.95 5.13 -6.04
N ILE A 116 8.89 4.30 -5.00
CA ILE A 116 7.90 4.41 -3.94
C ILE A 116 8.67 4.37 -2.62
N ASN A 117 8.45 5.36 -1.77
CA ASN A 117 9.07 5.40 -0.45
C ASN A 117 8.40 4.39 0.47
N ILE A 118 9.19 3.52 1.08
CA ILE A 118 8.71 2.45 1.96
C ILE A 118 9.47 2.51 3.28
N ALA A 119 8.73 2.45 4.38
CA ALA A 119 9.27 2.44 5.73
C ALA A 119 9.52 1.00 6.22
N ILE A 120 10.35 0.87 7.26
CA ILE A 120 10.75 -0.43 7.83
C ILE A 120 9.56 -1.27 8.34
N ASN A 121 8.44 -0.65 8.68
CA ASN A 121 7.23 -1.35 9.16
C ASN A 121 6.29 -1.80 8.02
N GLN A 122 6.63 -1.57 6.76
CA GLN A 122 5.71 -1.68 5.62
C GLN A 122 6.06 -2.82 4.66
N THR A 123 7.17 -3.51 4.86
CA THR A 123 7.62 -4.62 4.01
C THR A 123 8.46 -5.60 4.82
N SER A 124 8.53 -6.85 4.37
CA SER A 124 9.51 -7.84 4.84
C SER A 124 10.79 -7.86 3.99
N TYR A 125 10.82 -7.14 2.86
CA TYR A 125 11.97 -7.08 1.95
C TYR A 125 13.09 -6.21 2.51
N GLY A 126 14.21 -6.83 2.87
CA GLY A 126 15.35 -6.17 3.47
C GLY A 126 16.55 -6.08 2.53
N VAL A 127 17.38 -5.06 2.72
CA VAL A 127 18.72 -5.00 2.14
C VAL A 127 19.72 -5.05 3.27
N ASN A 128 20.46 -6.15 3.36
CA ASN A 128 21.37 -6.44 4.47
C ASN A 128 22.26 -5.23 4.82
N ARG A 129 22.22 -4.80 6.09
CA ARG A 129 22.95 -3.65 6.67
C ARG A 129 22.59 -2.25 6.14
N ILE A 130 21.62 -2.14 5.23
CA ILE A 130 21.20 -0.86 4.63
C ILE A 130 19.74 -0.55 4.99
N PHE A 131 18.87 -1.54 4.90
CA PHE A 131 17.44 -1.42 5.17
C PHE A 131 16.98 -2.69 5.89
N CYS A 132 16.66 -2.56 7.18
CA CYS A 132 16.25 -3.66 8.04
C CYS A 132 14.74 -3.56 8.31
N PRO A 133 13.91 -4.35 7.62
CA PRO A 133 12.47 -4.37 7.84
C PRO A 133 12.12 -4.97 9.20
N ASN A 134 11.03 -4.50 9.77
CA ASN A 134 10.44 -5.02 11.01
C ASN A 134 9.35 -6.06 10.76
N LEU A 135 8.82 -6.16 9.54
CA LEU A 135 7.87 -7.23 9.21
C LEU A 135 8.62 -8.55 9.00
N PRO A 136 8.10 -9.67 9.53
CA PRO A 136 8.69 -10.97 9.30
C PRO A 136 8.42 -11.45 7.87
N GLN A 137 9.27 -12.36 7.36
CA GLN A 137 8.98 -13.05 6.10
C GLN A 137 7.75 -13.97 6.24
N TYR A 138 7.58 -14.57 7.42
CA TYR A 138 6.48 -15.47 7.76
C TYR A 138 5.93 -15.16 9.15
N TYR A 139 4.60 -15.17 9.25
CA TYR A 139 3.88 -15.11 10.51
C TYR A 139 3.65 -16.52 11.06
N HIS A 140 3.61 -16.59 12.38
CA HIS A 140 3.40 -17.82 13.14
C HIS A 140 2.15 -17.64 14.00
N THR A 141 1.25 -18.62 13.93
CA THR A 141 0.00 -18.67 14.71
C THR A 141 -0.07 -19.98 15.48
N SER A 142 -1.00 -20.10 16.41
CA SER A 142 -1.23 -21.35 17.15
C SER A 142 -1.65 -22.53 16.25
N LEU A 143 -2.20 -22.24 15.06
CA LEU A 143 -2.73 -23.24 14.13
C LEU A 143 -1.80 -23.55 12.97
N LYS A 144 -0.95 -22.59 12.57
CA LYS A 144 -0.01 -22.71 11.44
C LYS A 144 1.26 -21.97 11.76
N THR A 145 2.39 -22.64 11.55
CA THR A 145 3.69 -22.10 11.88
C THR A 145 4.28 -21.19 10.80
N GLU A 146 3.91 -21.32 9.53
CA GLU A 146 4.55 -20.55 8.46
C GLU A 146 3.52 -20.04 7.45
N ILE A 147 2.97 -18.85 7.73
CA ILE A 147 2.07 -18.15 6.82
C ILE A 147 2.83 -16.96 6.20
N PRO A 148 2.97 -16.88 4.86
CA PRO A 148 3.79 -15.84 4.23
C PRO A 148 3.22 -14.43 4.46
N CYS A 149 4.13 -13.47 4.65
CA CYS A 149 3.83 -12.04 4.63
C CYS A 149 3.88 -11.52 3.19
N LEU A 150 2.74 -11.12 2.62
CA LEU A 150 2.65 -10.57 1.27
C LEU A 150 2.42 -9.06 1.36
N THR A 151 3.18 -8.28 0.60
CA THR A 151 3.13 -6.81 0.66
C THR A 151 2.75 -6.23 -0.69
N TYR A 152 1.74 -5.37 -0.68
CA TYR A 152 1.27 -4.62 -1.84
C TYR A 152 1.21 -3.14 -1.53
N ILE A 153 1.35 -2.32 -2.57
CA ILE A 153 1.20 -0.88 -2.47
C ILE A 153 0.18 -0.43 -3.52
N ILE A 154 -0.73 0.43 -3.09
CA ILE A 154 -1.63 1.17 -3.96
C ILE A 154 -1.18 2.64 -3.94
N GLN A 155 -0.56 3.08 -5.04
CA GLN A 155 -0.15 4.48 -5.21
C GLN A 155 -1.19 5.25 -6.03
N ILE A 156 -1.69 6.35 -5.47
CA ILE A 156 -2.68 7.23 -6.08
C ILE A 156 -1.97 8.52 -6.50
N ILE A 157 -1.95 8.79 -7.81
CA ILE A 157 -1.42 10.04 -8.34
C ILE A 157 -2.59 10.99 -8.57
N HIS A 158 -2.56 12.16 -7.94
CA HIS A 158 -3.66 13.11 -8.04
C HIS A 158 -3.22 14.56 -8.09
N GLU A 159 -4.16 15.41 -8.46
CA GLU A 159 -4.03 16.85 -8.28
C GLU A 159 -4.57 17.25 -6.90
N HIS A 160 -3.86 18.17 -6.24
CA HIS A 160 -4.26 18.68 -4.94
C HIS A 160 -5.61 19.40 -5.01
N ALA A 161 -6.52 19.10 -4.07
CA ALA A 161 -7.84 19.72 -3.96
C ALA A 161 -8.67 19.73 -5.25
N LYS A 162 -8.43 18.74 -6.13
CA LYS A 162 -9.13 18.57 -7.41
C LYS A 162 -9.67 17.13 -7.52
N PRO A 163 -10.75 16.94 -8.29
CA PRO A 163 -11.36 15.61 -8.48
C PRO A 163 -10.56 14.70 -9.42
N ASN A 164 -9.44 15.18 -9.96
CA ASN A 164 -8.73 14.48 -11.02
C ASN A 164 -7.68 13.52 -10.45
N ILE A 165 -8.07 12.26 -10.25
CA ILE A 165 -7.14 11.16 -10.04
C ILE A 165 -6.53 10.79 -11.39
N LYS A 166 -5.21 10.88 -11.50
CA LYS A 166 -4.47 10.69 -12.75
C LYS A 166 -4.08 9.25 -13.00
N ALA A 167 -3.76 8.54 -11.92
CA ALA A 167 -3.41 7.13 -11.99
C ALA A 167 -3.62 6.45 -10.66
N LEU A 168 -3.93 5.16 -10.73
CA LEU A 168 -3.90 4.22 -9.63
C LEU A 168 -2.91 3.12 -10.00
N LYS A 169 -1.85 2.94 -9.22
CA LYS A 169 -0.85 1.89 -9.44
C LYS A 169 -0.95 0.86 -8.35
N LEU A 170 -0.99 -0.41 -8.74
CA LEU A 170 -0.81 -1.54 -7.83
C LEU A 170 0.61 -2.08 -8.01
N VAL A 171 1.34 -2.26 -6.92
CA VAL A 171 2.71 -2.78 -6.92
C VAL A 171 2.80 -3.90 -5.90
N CYS A 172 3.42 -5.02 -6.27
CA CYS A 172 3.82 -6.06 -5.33
C CYS A 172 5.26 -5.81 -4.90
N ILE A 173 5.51 -5.84 -3.59
CA ILE A 173 6.87 -5.85 -3.04
C ILE A 173 7.22 -7.30 -2.70
N PRO A 174 8.28 -7.87 -3.28
CA PRO A 174 8.67 -9.24 -3.01
C PRO A 174 8.87 -9.47 -1.51
N ASN A 175 8.53 -10.66 -1.02
CA ASN A 175 8.82 -11.07 0.33
C ASN A 175 10.33 -11.09 0.58
N GLY A 176 10.76 -10.83 1.83
CA GLY A 176 12.18 -10.85 2.17
C GLY A 176 12.92 -12.16 1.86
N GLN A 177 12.22 -13.30 1.75
CA GLN A 177 12.81 -14.56 1.30
C GLN A 177 13.38 -14.46 -0.12
N LEU A 178 12.76 -13.66 -0.99
CA LEU A 178 13.12 -13.53 -2.41
C LEU A 178 14.31 -12.57 -2.65
N PHE A 179 14.94 -12.04 -1.60
CA PHE A 179 16.13 -11.20 -1.74
C PHE A 179 17.26 -11.81 -2.60
N PRO A 180 17.57 -13.12 -2.55
CA PRO A 180 18.60 -13.72 -3.40
C PRO A 180 18.36 -13.53 -4.90
N HIS A 181 17.11 -13.36 -5.33
CA HIS A 181 16.74 -13.22 -6.75
C HIS A 181 16.69 -11.77 -7.21
N TYR A 182 16.11 -10.88 -6.40
CA TYR A 182 15.90 -9.48 -6.76
C TYR A 182 17.06 -8.58 -6.32
N GLY A 183 17.74 -8.93 -5.21
CA GLY A 183 18.86 -8.20 -4.64
C GLY A 183 18.59 -6.71 -4.46
N LYS A 184 19.60 -5.90 -4.81
CA LYS A 184 19.51 -4.43 -4.74
C LYS A 184 18.90 -3.78 -5.98
N SER A 185 18.54 -4.56 -7.01
CA SER A 185 18.07 -4.01 -8.29
C SER A 185 16.76 -3.22 -8.16
N ILE A 186 15.91 -3.64 -7.22
CA ILE A 186 14.62 -3.01 -6.90
C ILE A 186 14.69 -2.04 -5.72
N PHE A 187 15.89 -1.80 -5.17
CA PHE A 187 16.10 -0.90 -4.04
C PHE A 187 16.91 0.33 -4.44
N LYS A 188 16.51 1.49 -3.91
CA LYS A 188 17.30 2.72 -4.02
C LYS A 188 17.15 3.51 -2.73
N SER A 189 18.25 4.03 -2.21
CA SER A 189 18.23 4.94 -1.05
C SER A 189 17.36 6.16 -1.38
N GLY A 190 16.51 6.51 -0.41
CA GLY A 190 15.67 7.72 -0.42
C GLY A 190 16.50 8.98 -0.28
#